data_AF-A0AAW5Z7Y9-F1
#
_entry.id   AF-A0AAW5Z7Y9-F1
#
_cell.length_a   1.000
_cell.length_b   1.000
_cell.length_c   1.000
_cell.angle_alpha   90.00
_cell.angle_beta   90.00
_cell.angle_gamma   90.00
#
_symmetry.space_group_name_H-M   'P 1'
#
loop_
_entity.id
_entity.type
_entity.pdbx_description
1 polymer ?
#
loop_
_entity_poly.entity_id
_entity_poly.type
_entity_poly.pdbx_seq_one_letter_code
_entity_poly.pdbx_strand_id
1 'polypeptide(L)' 'MTKPVSISKKPRNQHTPEFRNEALKLAEHISVAAAARELS' A
#
# COMPACT_ATOMS: atom_id res chain seq x y z
N MET A 1 -7.02 -22.21 22.33
CA MET A 1 -7.27 -22.24 20.87
C MET A 1 -7.85 -20.90 20.42
N THR A 2 -6.99 -19.94 20.15
CA THR A 2 -7.37 -18.64 19.57
C THR A 2 -7.38 -18.79 18.05
N LYS A 3 -8.55 -18.64 17.45
CA LYS A 3 -8.77 -18.72 16.00
C LYS A 3 -7.85 -17.69 15.30
N PRO A 4 -7.21 -18.03 14.17
CA PRO A 4 -6.68 -16.97 13.31
C PRO A 4 -7.90 -16.19 12.82
N VAL A 5 -8.08 -14.97 13.32
CA VAL A 5 -8.88 -13.98 12.61
C VAL A 5 -8.26 -13.96 11.22
N SER A 6 -8.98 -14.52 10.26
CA SER A 6 -8.77 -14.26 8.84
C SER A 6 -9.08 -12.77 8.68
N ILE A 7 -8.13 -11.93 9.09
CA ILE A 7 -7.96 -10.61 8.52
C ILE A 7 -7.85 -10.98 7.06
N SER A 8 -8.90 -10.67 6.29
CA SER A 8 -8.84 -10.70 4.85
C SER A 8 -7.65 -9.82 4.51
N LYS A 9 -6.47 -10.45 4.39
CA LYS A 9 -5.26 -9.89 3.81
C LYS A 9 -5.64 -9.81 2.34
N LYS A 10 -6.57 -8.90 1.99
CA LYS A 10 -6.55 -8.30 0.66
C LYS A 10 -5.07 -7.97 0.46
N PRO A 11 -4.41 -8.56 -0.54
CA PRO A 11 -3.02 -8.24 -0.79
C PRO A 11 -2.99 -6.73 -0.88
N ARG A 12 -2.40 -6.09 0.13
CA ARG A 12 -2.34 -4.64 0.20
C ARG A 12 -1.60 -4.29 -1.08
N ASN A 13 -2.29 -3.64 -2.03
CA ASN A 13 -1.75 -3.38 -3.36
C ASN A 13 -0.42 -2.62 -3.29
N GLN A 14 -0.07 -2.08 -2.12
CA GLN A 14 1.26 -1.68 -1.66
C GLN A 14 2.46 -2.49 -2.18
N HIS A 15 2.31 -3.80 -2.42
CA HIS A 15 3.40 -4.66 -2.91
C HIS A 15 3.38 -4.91 -4.42
N THR A 16 2.37 -4.41 -5.16
CA THR A 16 2.34 -4.53 -6.61
C THR A 16 3.26 -3.49 -7.24
N PRO A 17 3.90 -3.81 -8.38
CA PRO A 17 4.77 -2.85 -9.06
C PRO A 17 4.00 -1.61 -9.54
N GLU A 18 2.70 -1.74 -9.86
CA GLU A 18 1.86 -0.61 -10.27
C GLU A 18 1.69 0.40 -9.14
N PHE A 19 1.43 -0.06 -7.91
CA PHE A 19 1.33 0.82 -6.74
C PHE A 19 2.65 1.56 -6.49
N ARG A 20 3.78 0.87 -6.66
CA ARG A 20 5.10 1.49 -6.48
C ARG A 20 5.35 2.58 -7.51
N ASN A 21 4.98 2.37 -8.77
CA ASN A 21 5.16 3.37 -9.82
C ASN A 21 4.26 4.59 -9.58
N GLU A 22 3.00 4.38 -9.21
CA GLU A 22 2.08 5.49 -8.86
C GLU A 22 2.56 6.23 -7.61
N ALA A 23 3.05 5.50 -6.59
CA ALA A 23 3.61 6.10 -5.39
C ALA A 23 4.89 6.90 -5.69
N LEU A 24 5.74 6.43 -6.61
CA LEU A 24 6.96 7.13 -7.04
C LEU A 24 6.63 8.40 -7.83
N LYS A 25 5.63 8.35 -8.71
CA LYS A 25 5.14 9.53 -9.44
C LYS A 25 4.58 10.60 -8.50
N LEU A 26 3.88 10.17 -7.45
CA LEU A 26 3.43 11.06 -6.39
C LEU A 26 4.58 11.52 -5.48
N ALA A 27 5.61 10.70 -5.30
CA ALA A 27 6.76 11.01 -4.45
C ALA A 27 7.59 12.21 -4.95
N GLU A 28 7.44 12.58 -6.21
CA GLU A 28 8.04 13.79 -6.79
C GLU A 28 7.38 15.08 -6.24
N HIS A 29 6.13 14.98 -5.79
CA HIS A 29 5.33 16.10 -5.26
C HIS A 29 5.05 16.00 -3.76
N ILE A 30 5.00 14.79 -3.19
CA ILE A 30 4.75 14.52 -1.77
C ILE A 30 5.73 13.47 -1.23
N SER A 31 5.81 13.25 0.08
CA SER A 31 6.68 12.19 0.61
C SER A 31 6.15 10.79 0.23
N VAL A 32 7.05 9.81 0.01
CA VAL A 32 6.69 8.40 -0.29
C VAL A 32 5.70 7.82 0.73
N ALA A 33 5.87 8.17 2.01
CA ALA A 33 4.98 7.75 3.08
C ALA A 33 3.57 8.36 2.98
N ALA A 34 3.43 9.56 2.42
CA ALA A 34 2.14 10.20 2.15
C ALA A 34 1.49 9.59 0.90
N ALA A 35 2.26 9.39 -0.17
CA ALA A 35 1.78 8.74 -1.40
C ALA A 35 1.25 7.32 -1.13
N ALA A 36 1.95 6.55 -0.30
CA ALA A 36 1.51 5.22 0.09
C ALA A 36 0.21 5.23 0.92
N ARG A 37 -0.10 6.32 1.63
CA ARG A 37 -1.33 6.47 2.41
C ARG A 37 -2.51 6.86 1.53
N GLU A 38 -2.29 7.70 0.51
CA GLU A 38 -3.30 8.11 -0.47
C GLU A 38 -3.72 6.97 -1.41
N LEU A 39 -2.79 6.06 -1.73
CA LEU A 39 -3.03 4.92 -2.62
C LEU A 39 -3.54 3.66 -1.89
N SER A 40 -3.60 3.67 -0.54
CA SER A 40 -3.95 2.51 0.29
C SER A 40 -5.45 2.32 0.51
#